data_AF-A0A924S8S0-F1
#
_entry.id   AF-A0A924S8S0-F1
#
_cell.length_a   1.000
_cell.length_b   1.000
_cell.length_c   1.000
_cell.angle_alpha   90.00
_cell.angle_beta   90.00
_cell.angle_gamma   90.00
#
_symmetry.space_group_name_H-M   'P 1'
#
loop_
_entity.id
_entity.type
_entity.pdbx_description
1 polymer ?
#
loop_
_entity_poly.entity_id
_entity_poly.type
_entity_poly.pdbx_seq_one_letter_code
_entity_poly.pdbx_strand_id
1 'polypeptide(L)' 'GFAFGMGVDRLAMLKYGMPDLRDMWSSDGRWLAHYGFSAFAAPNAASGLS' A
#
# COMPACT_ATOMS: atom_id res chain seq x y z
N GLY A 1 23.04 3.07 -21.77
CA GLY A 1 22.11 3.48 -20.70
C GLY A 1 21.48 2.24 -20.09
N PHE A 2 21.20 2.25 -18.79
CA PHE A 2 20.53 1.16 -18.08
C PHE A 2 19.16 1.62 -17.58
N ALA A 3 18.18 0.73 -17.59
CA ALA A 3 16.86 0.93 -17.02
C ALA A 3 16.47 -0.30 -16.19
N PHE A 4 15.75 -0.08 -15.10
CA PHE A 4 15.20 -1.12 -14.23
C PHE A 4 13.72 -0.86 -13.97
N GLY A 5 12.99 -1.92 -13.60
CA GLY A 5 11.59 -1.84 -13.21
C GLY A 5 11.24 -3.01 -12.32
N MET A 6 10.52 -2.74 -11.23
CA MET A 6 10.00 -3.74 -10.30
C MET A 6 8.53 -3.43 -10.04
N GLY A 7 7.68 -4.45 -10.02
CA GLY A 7 6.26 -4.32 -9.73
C GLY A 7 6.03 -4.03 -8.24
N VAL A 8 5.32 -2.94 -7.94
CA VAL A 8 4.96 -2.55 -6.56
C VAL A 8 4.10 -3.64 -5.90
N ASP A 9 3.23 -4.26 -6.69
CA ASP A 9 2.35 -5.36 -6.29
C ASP A 9 3.14 -6.58 -5.81
N ARG A 10 4.20 -6.95 -6.56
CA ARG A 10 5.10 -8.05 -6.17
C ARG A 10 5.90 -7.72 -4.92
N LEU A 11 6.34 -6.47 -4.79
CA LEU A 11 7.05 -6.03 -3.59
C LEU A 11 6.14 -6.00 -2.36
N ALA A 12 4.88 -5.60 -2.53
CA ALA A 12 3.87 -5.58 -1.46
C ALA A 12 3.51 -6.99 -0.99
N MET A 13 3.35 -7.95 -1.91
CA MET A 13 3.13 -9.36 -1.56
C MET A 13 4.25 -9.92 -0.68
N LEU A 14 5.51 -9.63 -1.02
CA LEU A 14 6.66 -10.06 -0.23
C LEU A 14 6.78 -9.31 1.10
N LYS A 15 6.55 -8.00 1.10
CA LYS A 15 6.69 -7.15 2.30
C LYS A 15 5.64 -7.43 3.35
N TYR A 16 4.40 -7.65 2.91
CA TYR A 16 3.24 -7.77 3.80
C TYR A 16 2.68 -9.19 3.86
N GLY A 17 3.29 -10.16 3.18
CA GLY A 17 2.84 -11.55 3.16
C GLY A 17 1.44 -11.72 2.56
N MET A 18 1.03 -10.83 1.65
CA MET A 18 -0.31 -10.89 1.04
C MET A 18 -0.43 -12.15 0.17
N PRO A 19 -1.41 -13.03 0.45
CA PRO A 19 -1.56 -14.29 -0.27
C PRO A 19 -2.17 -14.14 -1.67
N ASP A 20 -2.95 -13.07 -1.90
CA ASP A 20 -3.56 -12.76 -3.19
C ASP A 20 -3.47 -11.24 -3.48
N LEU A 21 -3.28 -10.91 -4.74
CA LEU A 21 -3.25 -9.54 -5.25
C LEU A 21 -4.66 -8.94 -5.32
N ARG A 22 -5.70 -9.77 -5.43
CA ARG A 22 -7.11 -9.32 -5.51
C ARG A 22 -7.54 -8.51 -4.31
N ASP A 23 -6.96 -8.77 -3.15
CA ASP A 23 -7.25 -8.04 -1.91
C ASP A 23 -6.88 -6.55 -2.01
N MET A 24 -5.97 -6.18 -2.94
CA MET A 24 -5.60 -4.77 -3.20
C MET A 24 -6.64 -4.01 -4.04
N TRP A 25 -7.49 -4.70 -4.82
CA TRP A 25 -8.47 -4.06 -5.73
C TRP A 25 -9.93 -4.39 -5.41
N SER A 26 -10.20 -5.28 -4.45
CA SER A 26 -11.55 -5.67 -4.06
C SER A 26 -12.31 -4.59 -3.29
N SER A 27 -11.67 -3.45 -2.97
CA SER A 27 -12.24 -2.35 -2.18
C SER A 27 -12.83 -2.82 -0.83
N ASP A 28 -12.24 -3.84 -0.20
CA ASP A 28 -12.69 -4.34 1.11
C ASP A 28 -12.36 -3.31 2.22
N GLY A 29 -13.40 -2.82 2.90
CA GLY A 29 -13.27 -1.85 3.99
C GLY A 29 -12.47 -2.35 5.19
N ARG A 30 -12.43 -3.67 5.45
CA ARG A 30 -11.60 -4.27 6.51
C ARG A 30 -10.12 -4.22 6.16
N TRP A 31 -9.81 -4.41 4.88
CA TRP A 31 -8.45 -4.30 4.37
C TRP A 31 -7.98 -2.84 4.41
N LEU A 32 -8.83 -1.90 3.96
CA LEU A 32 -8.56 -0.47 4.06
C LEU A 32 -8.44 0.03 5.50
N ALA A 33 -9.15 -0.56 6.45
CA ALA A 33 -8.98 -0.23 7.86
C ALA A 33 -7.65 -0.72 8.44
N HIS A 34 -7.07 -1.80 7.89
CA HIS A 34 -5.83 -2.39 8.39
C HIS A 34 -4.57 -1.83 7.69
N TYR A 35 -4.65 -1.55 6.39
CA TYR A 35 -3.52 -1.09 5.56
C TYR A 35 -3.74 0.28 4.89
N GLY A 36 -4.97 0.80 4.89
CA GLY A 36 -5.29 2.09 4.29
C GLY A 36 -4.94 3.26 5.20
N PHE A 37 -5.08 4.46 4.65
CA PHE A 37 -4.80 5.73 5.33
C PHE A 37 -6.05 6.60 5.34
N SER A 38 -6.18 7.48 6.34
CA SER A 38 -7.27 8.45 6.37
C SER A 38 -7.05 9.53 5.33
N ALA A 39 -8.03 9.73 4.44
CA ALA A 39 -7.99 10.83 3.47
C ALA A 39 -7.98 12.23 4.11
N PHE A 40 -8.41 12.33 5.37
CA PHE A 40 -8.41 13.58 6.15
C PHE A 40 -7.14 13.75 6.99
N ALA A 41 -6.31 12.71 7.13
CA ALA A 41 -4.99 12.82 7.72
C ALA A 41 -4.01 13.30 6.64
N ALA A 42 -4.09 14.59 6.30
CA ALA A 42 -3.12 15.19 5.40
C ALA A 42 -1.73 15.14 6.06
N PRO A 43 -0.72 14.53 5.43
CA PRO A 43 0.62 14.50 5.98
C PRO A 43 1.14 15.92 6.09
N ASN A 44 1.60 16.28 7.28
CA ASN A 44 2.38 17.50 7.49
C ASN A 44 3.83 17.10 7.79
N ALA A 45 4.77 18.02 7.54
CA ALA A 45 6.20 17.75 7.66
C ALA A 45 6.63 17.33 9.09
N ALA A 46 5.82 17.61 10.11
CA ALA A 46 6.10 17.25 11.49
C ALA A 46 5.56 15.85 11.89
N SER A 47 4.47 15.39 11.28
CA SER A 47 3.81 14.13 11.64
C SER A 47 4.02 12.99 10.64
N GLY A 48 4.46 13.30 9.41
CA GLY A 48 4.61 12.31 8.35
C GLY A 48 3.27 11.64 7.95
N LEU A 49 3.37 10.57 7.16
CA LEU A 49 2.26 9.65 6.87
C LEU A 49 2.26 8.60 7.99
N SER A 50 1.47 8.80 9.04
CA SER A 50 1.24 7.79 10.08
C SER A 50 -0.20 7.31 10.09
#